data_AF-A0A7K9YMT0-F1
#
_entry.id   AF-A0A7K9YMT0-F1
#
_cell.length_a   1.000
_cell.length_b   1.000
_cell.length_c   1.000
_cell.angle_alpha   90.00
_cell.angle_beta   90.00
_cell.angle_gamma   90.00
#
_symmetry.space_group_name_H-M   'P 1'
#
loop_
_entity.id
_entity.type
_entity.pdbx_description
1 polymer ?
#
loop_
_entity_poly.entity_id
_entity_poly.type
_entity_poly.pdbx_seq_one_letter_code
_entity_poly.pdbx_strand_id
1 'polypeptide(L)'
;MWLKSQILLLYCITSEVWMAKRLDTRRNLTKELYSLEDSGSAKWNRLKRSLYQGKFCRIRGCCTGRNDDCSFNIASRAAICYCDQFCASGPPGPVDCCADYWDACENVIEPTRSDEPWPPPASGCYKDGRYYGEGRIIKDNCNSCKCVQSNWKCSNEVCLVRPDLIHHINSGDYGWKADNYTQFWGMTLEEGFRKRLGTLPPSHFLLNMKAIPGSSLPEEKFPEFFAATYAWPDWIHDPLDQRNCGASWAFSTASVAADRITIHSDGQITDNLSVQNLISCDTRNQHGCNGGNIDGAWRYLKTHG
;
A
#
# COMPACT_ATOMS: atom_id res chain seq x y z
N MET A 1 39.01 7.94 32.69
CA MET A 1 38.29 8.27 31.44
C MET A 1 37.34 7.18 30.94
N TRP A 2 37.45 5.92 31.39
CA TRP A 2 36.52 4.84 31.02
C TRP A 2 35.15 4.88 31.72
N LEU A 3 35.06 5.40 32.94
CA LEU A 3 33.79 5.44 33.69
C LEU A 3 32.76 6.43 33.09
N LYS A 4 33.22 7.54 32.51
CA LYS A 4 32.34 8.56 31.90
C LYS A 4 31.72 8.09 30.59
N SER A 5 32.41 7.23 29.83
CA SER A 5 31.90 6.67 28.57
C SER A 5 30.83 5.60 28.80
N GLN A 6 30.95 4.81 29.88
CA GLN A 6 29.92 3.83 30.26
C GLN A 6 28.63 4.50 30.76
N ILE A 7 28.74 5.63 31.46
CA ILE A 7 27.57 6.39 31.95
C ILE A 7 26.80 7.02 30.78
N LEU A 8 27.48 7.52 29.74
CA LEU A 8 26.82 8.03 28.53
C LEU A 8 26.11 6.91 27.75
N LEU A 9 26.75 5.74 27.59
CA LEU A 9 26.14 4.57 26.95
C LEU A 9 24.91 4.07 27.70
N LEU A 10 24.96 4.02 29.04
CA LEU A 10 23.80 3.68 29.87
C LEU A 10 22.67 4.70 29.73
N TYR A 11 22.99 6.00 29.65
CA TYR A 11 22.00 7.05 29.45
C TYR A 11 21.30 6.92 28.09
N CYS A 12 22.06 6.67 27.01
CA CYS A 12 21.51 6.45 25.67
C CYS A 12 20.60 5.21 25.59
N ILE A 13 20.97 4.11 26.25
CA ILE A 13 20.14 2.89 26.27
C ILE A 13 18.86 3.11 27.08
N THR A 14 18.93 3.86 28.20
CA THR A 14 17.72 4.15 29.00
C THR A 14 16.77 5.12 28.31
N SER A 15 17.26 6.07 27.50
CA SER A 15 16.41 6.96 26.70
C SER A 15 15.72 6.22 25.55
N GLU A 16 16.40 5.29 24.88
CA GLU A 16 15.82 4.47 23.81
C GLU A 16 14.71 3.55 24.35
N VAL A 17 14.93 2.90 25.51
CA VAL A 17 13.94 2.01 26.14
C VAL A 17 12.72 2.77 26.65
N TRP A 18 12.89 4.00 27.15
CA TRP A 18 11.78 4.85 27.60
C TRP A 18 10.96 5.39 26.42
N MET A 19 11.60 5.70 25.28
CA MET A 19 10.93 6.11 24.05
C MET A 19 10.19 4.95 23.38
N ALA A 20 10.76 3.73 23.37
CA ALA A 20 10.12 2.53 22.83
C ALA A 20 8.87 2.11 23.64
N LYS A 21 8.92 2.17 24.98
CA LYS A 21 7.74 1.92 25.83
C LYS A 21 6.63 2.95 25.64
N ARG A 22 6.98 4.22 25.38
CA ARG A 22 5.99 5.30 25.18
C ARG A 22 5.28 5.21 23.81
N LEU A 23 5.97 4.68 22.79
CA LEU A 23 5.39 4.38 21.47
C LEU A 23 4.46 3.15 21.51
N ASP A 24 4.83 2.10 22.26
CA ASP A 24 4.00 0.89 22.38
C ASP A 24 2.73 1.12 23.21
N THR A 25 2.80 1.96 24.25
CA THR A 25 1.64 2.38 25.04
C THR A 25 0.66 3.24 24.21
N ARG A 26 1.15 4.08 23.27
CA ARG A 26 0.29 4.84 22.34
C ARG A 26 -0.34 3.96 21.25
N ARG A 27 0.34 2.89 20.80
CA ARG A 27 -0.22 1.90 19.87
C ARG A 27 -1.32 1.04 20.50
N ASN A 28 -1.20 0.72 21.79
CA ASN A 28 -2.24 -0.03 22.51
C ASN A 28 -3.44 0.86 22.91
N LEU A 29 -3.23 2.14 23.25
CA LEU A 29 -4.33 3.07 23.55
C LEU A 29 -5.19 3.44 22.32
N THR A 30 -4.62 3.41 21.12
CA THR A 30 -5.36 3.65 19.86
C THR A 30 -6.04 2.38 19.32
N LYS A 31 -5.67 1.19 19.82
CA LYS A 31 -6.28 -0.08 19.44
C LYS A 31 -7.53 -0.42 20.27
N GLU A 32 -7.66 0.14 21.48
CA GLU A 32 -8.85 -0.01 22.33
C GLU A 32 -9.94 1.05 22.10
N LEU A 33 -9.67 2.15 21.38
CA LEU A 33 -10.64 3.25 21.19
C LEU A 33 -11.34 3.28 19.81
N TYR A 34 -11.13 2.27 18.96
CA TYR A 34 -11.81 2.12 17.66
C TYR A 34 -12.38 0.71 17.43
N SER A 35 -12.88 0.07 18.48
CA SER A 35 -13.67 -1.16 18.35
C SER A 35 -14.76 -1.22 19.41
N LEU A 36 -15.81 -0.44 19.20
CA LEU A 36 -17.14 -0.64 19.77
C LEU A 36 -18.10 0.38 19.14
N GLU A 37 -18.67 0.03 18.00
CA GLU A 37 -20.08 0.29 17.65
C GLU A 37 -20.37 -0.27 16.25
N ASP A 38 -20.54 -1.58 16.18
CA ASP A 38 -21.64 -2.17 15.40
C ASP A 38 -21.90 -3.58 15.94
N SER A 39 -22.68 -3.68 17.03
CA SER A 39 -23.18 -4.96 17.52
C SER A 39 -24.67 -5.07 17.28
N GLY A 40 -25.02 -5.11 15.99
CA GLY A 40 -26.29 -5.61 15.51
C GLY A 40 -26.58 -7.02 16.06
N SER A 41 -27.39 -7.06 17.12
CA SER A 41 -28.45 -8.04 17.42
C SER A 41 -28.18 -9.55 17.21
N ALA A 42 -26.95 -10.05 17.28
CA ALA A 42 -26.70 -11.50 17.29
C ALA A 42 -27.05 -12.17 18.63
N LYS A 43 -27.05 -11.39 19.73
CA LYS A 43 -27.35 -11.89 21.09
C LYS A 43 -28.86 -11.90 21.39
N TRP A 44 -29.61 -10.95 20.83
CA TRP A 44 -31.08 -10.92 20.90
C TRP A 44 -31.75 -11.97 19.99
N ASN A 45 -31.13 -12.29 18.84
CA ASN A 45 -31.57 -13.38 17.97
C ASN A 45 -31.32 -14.79 18.54
N ARG A 46 -30.43 -14.92 19.54
CA ARG A 46 -30.18 -16.19 20.24
C ARG A 46 -31.25 -16.52 21.27
N LEU A 47 -31.92 -15.50 21.84
CA LEU A 47 -33.01 -15.64 22.82
C LEU A 47 -34.39 -15.89 22.19
N LYS A 48 -34.59 -15.55 20.91
CA LYS A 48 -35.82 -15.89 20.17
C LYS A 48 -35.83 -17.28 19.52
N ARG A 49 -34.72 -18.03 19.60
CA ARG A 49 -34.59 -19.41 19.07
C ARG A 49 -35.32 -20.49 19.88
N SER A 50 -35.94 -20.17 21.02
CA SER A 50 -36.38 -21.19 21.98
C SER A 50 -37.85 -21.62 21.92
N LEU A 51 -38.69 -21.13 20.99
CA LEU A 51 -40.14 -21.37 21.07
C LEU A 51 -40.74 -22.38 20.07
N TYR A 52 -39.98 -22.92 19.12
CA TYR A 52 -40.36 -24.13 18.37
C TYR A 52 -39.12 -25.01 18.19
N GLN A 53 -39.05 -26.09 18.96
CA GLN A 53 -38.00 -27.10 18.84
C GLN A 53 -37.99 -27.64 17.41
N GLY A 54 -36.89 -27.42 16.67
CA GLY A 54 -36.66 -27.94 15.33
C GLY A 54 -36.57 -29.46 15.30
N LYS A 55 -37.71 -30.12 15.48
CA LYS A 55 -37.92 -31.57 15.45
C LYS A 55 -39.01 -31.89 14.42
N PHE A 56 -38.89 -31.37 13.21
CA PHE A 56 -39.90 -31.51 12.17
C PHE A 56 -39.95 -32.96 11.67
N CYS A 57 -38.83 -33.46 11.16
CA CYS A 57 -38.75 -34.82 10.61
C CYS A 57 -38.83 -35.89 11.69
N ARG A 58 -38.35 -35.60 12.91
CA ARG A 58 -38.56 -36.50 14.07
C ARG A 58 -40.03 -36.69 14.45
N ILE A 59 -40.89 -35.69 14.19
CA ILE A 59 -42.32 -35.76 14.50
C ILE A 59 -43.10 -36.40 13.34
N ARG A 60 -42.81 -36.02 12.08
CA ARG A 60 -43.55 -36.52 10.91
C ARG A 60 -43.12 -37.90 10.43
N GLY A 61 -41.85 -38.25 10.63
CA GLY A 61 -41.22 -39.40 9.98
C GLY A 61 -40.65 -39.04 8.61
N CYS A 62 -39.76 -39.92 8.13
CA CYS A 62 -39.00 -39.73 6.91
C CYS A 62 -39.71 -40.40 5.73
N CYS A 63 -39.89 -39.66 4.64
CA CYS A 63 -40.59 -40.16 3.45
C CYS A 63 -39.60 -40.59 2.36
N THR A 64 -39.88 -41.70 1.68
CA THR A 64 -39.08 -42.16 0.54
C THR A 64 -39.52 -41.49 -0.76
N GLY A 65 -38.58 -41.17 -1.65
CA GLY A 65 -38.86 -40.49 -2.91
C GLY A 65 -39.31 -39.03 -2.73
N ARG A 66 -39.98 -38.47 -3.75
CA ARG A 66 -40.58 -37.12 -3.68
C ARG A 66 -42.00 -37.19 -3.15
N ASN A 67 -42.28 -36.43 -2.11
CA ASN A 67 -43.58 -36.35 -1.46
C ASN A 67 -43.84 -34.92 -0.97
N ASP A 68 -44.59 -34.16 -1.78
CA ASP A 68 -44.86 -32.75 -1.51
C ASP A 68 -45.72 -32.55 -0.22
N ASP A 69 -46.47 -33.57 0.20
CA ASP A 69 -47.21 -33.57 1.47
C ASP A 69 -46.29 -33.86 2.67
N CYS A 70 -45.07 -34.37 2.46
CA CYS A 70 -44.10 -34.67 3.50
C CYS A 70 -43.33 -33.42 3.94
N SER A 71 -44.08 -32.39 4.36
CA SER A 71 -43.55 -31.06 4.56
C SER A 71 -44.10 -30.37 5.81
N PHE A 72 -43.43 -29.29 6.21
CA PHE A 72 -43.84 -28.41 7.30
C PHE A 72 -43.75 -26.96 6.87
N ASN A 73 -44.74 -26.17 7.27
CA ASN A 73 -44.75 -24.74 7.05
C ASN A 73 -43.98 -24.03 8.19
N ILE A 74 -42.91 -23.35 7.84
CA ILE A 74 -42.13 -22.49 8.72
C ILE A 74 -42.72 -21.08 8.63
N ALA A 75 -43.79 -20.84 9.39
CA ALA A 75 -44.52 -19.57 9.39
C ALA A 75 -43.61 -18.35 9.63
N SER A 76 -42.56 -18.49 10.45
CA SER A 76 -41.60 -17.42 10.73
C SER A 76 -40.74 -17.00 9.53
N ARG A 77 -40.68 -17.81 8.47
CA ARG A 77 -39.88 -17.57 7.27
C ARG A 77 -40.73 -17.57 5.98
N ALA A 78 -42.05 -17.69 6.09
CA ALA A 78 -42.96 -17.89 4.96
C ALA A 78 -42.44 -18.96 3.97
N ALA A 79 -41.91 -20.05 4.51
CA ALA A 79 -41.21 -21.08 3.76
C ALA A 79 -41.74 -22.47 4.13
N ILE A 80 -41.59 -23.43 3.23
CA ILE A 80 -41.93 -24.84 3.46
C ILE A 80 -40.62 -25.62 3.50
N CYS A 81 -40.48 -26.54 4.45
CA CYS A 81 -39.40 -27.52 4.47
C CYS A 81 -39.94 -28.93 4.33
N TYR A 82 -39.12 -29.86 3.84
CA TYR A 82 -39.50 -31.23 3.52
C TYR A 82 -38.69 -32.24 4.33
N CYS A 83 -39.32 -33.39 4.59
CA CYS A 83 -38.73 -34.55 5.27
C CYS A 83 -38.67 -35.78 4.35
N ASP A 84 -38.69 -35.55 3.03
CA ASP A 84 -38.62 -36.59 2.02
C ASP A 84 -37.19 -36.73 1.47
N GLN A 85 -36.91 -37.87 0.86
CA GLN A 85 -35.61 -38.14 0.26
C GLN A 85 -35.29 -37.16 -0.88
N PHE A 86 -36.31 -36.59 -1.53
CA PHE A 86 -36.15 -35.66 -2.64
C PHE A 86 -35.53 -34.33 -2.21
N CYS A 87 -35.81 -33.85 -0.99
CA CYS A 87 -35.22 -32.63 -0.44
C CYS A 87 -33.68 -32.68 -0.39
N ALA A 88 -33.11 -33.90 -0.26
CA ALA A 88 -31.69 -34.16 -0.21
C ALA A 88 -31.06 -34.34 -1.60
N SER A 89 -31.88 -34.52 -2.65
CA SER A 89 -31.43 -34.81 -4.00
C SER A 89 -31.61 -33.59 -4.92
N GLY A 90 -30.60 -32.71 -4.99
CA GLY A 90 -30.57 -31.68 -6.04
C GLY A 90 -29.47 -30.63 -5.88
N PRO A 91 -28.79 -30.21 -6.98
CA PRO A 91 -28.05 -28.95 -7.03
C PRO A 91 -29.02 -27.77 -6.81
N PRO A 92 -28.68 -26.72 -6.03
CA PRO A 92 -27.34 -26.37 -5.54
C PRO A 92 -27.01 -26.91 -4.13
N GLY A 93 -27.60 -28.03 -3.73
CA GLY A 93 -27.47 -28.64 -2.39
C GLY A 93 -28.85 -28.83 -1.75
N PRO A 94 -28.91 -29.36 -0.52
CA PRO A 94 -30.18 -29.61 0.18
C PRO A 94 -30.81 -28.30 0.65
N VAL A 95 -31.50 -27.61 -0.25
CA VAL A 95 -32.06 -26.27 0.03
C VAL A 95 -33.37 -26.35 0.83
N ASP A 96 -34.15 -27.41 0.63
CA ASP A 96 -35.54 -27.48 1.10
C ASP A 96 -35.74 -28.50 2.24
N CYS A 97 -34.70 -29.18 2.70
CA CYS A 97 -34.82 -30.11 3.84
C CYS A 97 -35.12 -29.35 5.14
N CYS A 98 -35.94 -29.95 6.01
CA CYS A 98 -36.11 -29.43 7.36
C CYS A 98 -34.81 -29.52 8.17
N ALA A 99 -34.65 -28.63 9.14
CA ALA A 99 -33.40 -28.47 9.89
C ALA A 99 -32.91 -29.73 10.62
N ASP A 100 -33.81 -30.67 10.94
CA ASP A 100 -33.49 -31.93 11.61
C ASP A 100 -33.50 -33.16 10.67
N TYR A 101 -33.65 -32.96 9.36
CA TYR A 101 -33.72 -34.06 8.38
C TYR A 101 -32.49 -34.96 8.44
N TRP A 102 -31.29 -34.38 8.42
CA TRP A 102 -30.03 -35.12 8.43
C TRP A 102 -29.85 -35.97 9.68
N ASP A 103 -30.20 -35.39 10.83
CA ASP A 103 -30.16 -36.08 12.13
C ASP A 103 -31.28 -37.11 12.30
N ALA A 104 -32.41 -36.97 11.61
CA ALA A 104 -33.59 -37.82 11.79
C ALA A 104 -33.73 -38.95 10.75
N CYS A 105 -33.25 -38.72 9.53
CA CYS A 105 -33.58 -39.55 8.36
C CYS A 105 -32.36 -40.22 7.71
N GLU A 106 -31.22 -39.53 7.63
CA GLU A 106 -30.05 -40.04 6.87
C GLU A 106 -28.85 -40.39 7.77
N ASN A 107 -28.83 -39.93 9.03
CA ASN A 107 -27.71 -40.15 9.98
C ASN A 107 -26.34 -39.71 9.43
N VAL A 108 -26.30 -38.71 8.55
CA VAL A 108 -25.09 -38.09 8.02
C VAL A 108 -25.05 -36.60 8.39
N ILE A 109 -23.85 -36.04 8.49
CA ILE A 109 -23.66 -34.60 8.73
C ILE A 109 -24.20 -33.84 7.50
N GLU A 110 -24.97 -32.77 7.74
CA GLU A 110 -25.47 -31.89 6.69
C GLU A 110 -24.33 -31.45 5.74
N PRO A 111 -24.46 -31.68 4.42
CA PRO A 111 -23.46 -31.21 3.46
C PRO A 111 -23.26 -29.70 3.58
N THR A 112 -22.02 -29.26 3.74
CA THR A 112 -21.68 -27.83 3.65
C THR A 112 -22.08 -27.31 2.28
N ARG A 113 -23.02 -26.36 2.26
CA ARG A 113 -23.42 -25.61 1.07
C ARG A 113 -22.15 -25.05 0.40
N SER A 114 -21.97 -25.28 -0.90
CA SER A 114 -20.87 -24.63 -1.60
C SER A 114 -21.10 -23.12 -1.56
N ASP A 115 -20.05 -22.36 -1.26
CA ASP A 115 -20.05 -20.90 -1.34
C ASP A 115 -20.08 -20.39 -2.80
N GLU A 116 -20.17 -21.31 -3.77
CA GLU A 116 -20.24 -20.98 -5.19
C GLU A 116 -21.66 -20.48 -5.54
N PRO A 117 -21.78 -19.25 -6.09
CA PRO A 117 -23.06 -18.75 -6.58
C PRO A 117 -23.62 -19.68 -7.66
N TRP A 118 -24.80 -20.25 -7.40
CA TRP A 118 -25.59 -21.01 -8.37
C TRP A 118 -26.78 -20.18 -8.86
N PRO A 119 -27.10 -20.15 -10.16
CA PRO A 119 -26.41 -20.84 -11.26
C PRO A 119 -25.01 -20.28 -11.55
N PRO A 120 -24.08 -21.12 -12.09
CA PRO A 120 -22.74 -20.67 -12.44
C PRO A 120 -22.85 -19.44 -13.35
N PRO A 121 -22.11 -18.35 -13.05
CA PRO A 121 -22.22 -17.13 -13.81
C PRO A 121 -21.97 -17.38 -15.30
N ALA A 122 -22.93 -16.99 -16.15
CA ALA A 122 -22.89 -17.26 -17.59
C ALA A 122 -21.69 -16.60 -18.30
N SER A 123 -21.10 -15.56 -17.70
CA SER A 123 -19.93 -14.85 -18.22
C SER A 123 -19.18 -14.12 -17.10
N GLY A 124 -17.85 -14.11 -17.19
CA GLY A 124 -16.97 -13.44 -16.24
C GLY A 124 -15.53 -13.94 -16.35
N CYS A 125 -14.61 -13.22 -15.71
CA CYS A 125 -13.18 -13.46 -15.84
C CYS A 125 -12.59 -13.96 -14.53
N TYR A 126 -11.56 -14.80 -14.63
CA TYR A 126 -10.80 -15.25 -13.47
C TYR A 126 -9.43 -14.59 -13.44
N LYS A 127 -8.95 -14.23 -12.25
CA LYS A 127 -7.57 -13.80 -12.03
C LYS A 127 -7.10 -14.26 -10.65
N ASP A 128 -5.95 -14.93 -10.60
CA ASP A 128 -5.34 -15.47 -9.38
C ASP A 128 -6.32 -16.33 -8.55
N GLY A 129 -7.13 -17.14 -9.23
CA GLY A 129 -8.14 -18.01 -8.60
C GLY A 129 -9.40 -17.29 -8.11
N ARG A 130 -9.53 -15.97 -8.26
CA ARG A 130 -10.77 -15.21 -7.96
C ARG A 130 -11.61 -14.94 -9.20
N TYR A 131 -12.93 -15.06 -9.04
CA TYR A 131 -13.93 -14.69 -10.04
C TYR A 131 -14.23 -13.19 -10.03
N TYR A 132 -14.36 -12.62 -11.23
CA TYR A 132 -14.77 -11.23 -11.46
C TYR A 132 -15.90 -11.21 -12.49
N GLY A 133 -16.99 -10.53 -12.15
CA GLY A 133 -18.14 -10.38 -13.05
C GLY A 133 -17.81 -9.66 -14.35
N GLU A 134 -18.59 -9.93 -15.38
CA GLU A 134 -18.51 -9.28 -16.69
C GLU A 134 -18.53 -7.74 -16.57
N GLY A 135 -17.71 -7.05 -17.37
CA GLY A 135 -17.56 -5.60 -17.34
C GLY A 135 -16.73 -5.04 -16.18
N ARG A 136 -16.34 -5.86 -15.20
CA ARG A 136 -15.50 -5.44 -14.07
C ARG A 136 -14.14 -4.94 -14.56
N ILE A 137 -13.69 -3.83 -13.99
CA ILE A 137 -12.37 -3.27 -14.22
C ILE A 137 -11.50 -3.53 -13.00
N ILE A 138 -10.27 -4.00 -13.23
CA ILE A 138 -9.23 -4.16 -12.22
C ILE A 138 -7.96 -3.43 -12.67
N LYS A 139 -7.11 -3.06 -11.71
CA LYS A 139 -5.78 -2.54 -12.00
C LYS A 139 -4.77 -3.67 -11.92
N ASP A 140 -3.95 -3.78 -12.95
CA ASP A 140 -2.82 -4.70 -13.03
C ASP A 140 -1.54 -3.88 -13.21
N ASN A 141 -0.83 -3.65 -12.10
CA ASN A 141 0.22 -2.64 -12.04
C ASN A 141 -0.32 -1.29 -12.56
N CYS A 142 0.28 -0.70 -13.59
CA CYS A 142 -0.19 0.55 -14.19
C CYS A 142 -1.38 0.36 -15.15
N ASN A 143 -1.57 -0.87 -15.65
CA ASN A 143 -2.55 -1.18 -16.67
C ASN A 143 -3.97 -1.36 -16.11
N SER A 144 -4.96 -0.92 -16.87
CA SER A 144 -6.38 -1.07 -16.56
C SER A 144 -6.95 -2.24 -17.37
N CYS A 145 -7.46 -3.27 -16.70
CA CYS A 145 -7.97 -4.48 -17.32
C CYS A 145 -9.48 -4.58 -17.12
N LYS A 146 -10.23 -4.60 -18.22
CA LYS A 146 -11.69 -4.80 -18.22
C LYS A 146 -12.02 -6.23 -18.63
N CYS A 147 -12.86 -6.88 -17.84
CA CYS A 147 -13.42 -8.18 -18.20
C CYS A 147 -14.43 -8.01 -19.33
N VAL A 148 -14.17 -8.63 -20.47
CA VAL A 148 -15.03 -8.60 -21.66
C VAL A 148 -15.11 -10.01 -22.26
N GLN A 149 -16.30 -10.59 -22.34
CA GLN A 149 -16.56 -11.93 -22.88
C GLN A 149 -15.66 -12.99 -22.23
N SER A 150 -15.60 -12.99 -20.89
CA SER A 150 -14.75 -13.90 -20.11
C SER A 150 -13.24 -13.78 -20.38
N ASN A 151 -12.78 -12.71 -21.04
CA ASN A 151 -11.37 -12.42 -21.28
C ASN A 151 -10.98 -11.05 -20.71
N TRP A 152 -9.75 -10.93 -20.18
CA TRP A 152 -9.20 -9.65 -19.75
C TRP A 152 -8.72 -8.83 -20.94
N LYS A 153 -9.35 -7.68 -21.18
CA LYS A 153 -8.86 -6.66 -22.11
C LYS A 153 -8.14 -5.57 -21.32
N CYS A 154 -6.81 -5.60 -21.35
CA CYS A 154 -5.96 -4.65 -20.64
C CYS A 154 -5.45 -3.54 -21.57
N SER A 155 -5.20 -2.35 -21.01
CA SER A 155 -4.30 -1.38 -21.62
C SER A 155 -2.89 -1.98 -21.76
N ASN A 156 -2.11 -1.45 -22.69
CA ASN A 156 -0.75 -1.90 -22.98
C ASN A 156 0.28 -0.80 -22.71
N GLU A 157 0.19 -0.18 -21.54
CA GLU A 157 1.14 0.83 -21.09
C GLU A 157 2.38 0.15 -20.53
N VAL A 158 3.55 0.75 -20.79
CA VAL A 158 4.80 0.35 -20.15
C VAL A 158 4.78 0.86 -18.72
N CYS A 159 4.75 -0.04 -17.74
CA CYS A 159 4.79 0.34 -16.33
C CYS A 159 6.22 0.71 -15.89
N LEU A 160 6.33 1.63 -14.93
CA LEU A 160 7.61 2.08 -14.39
C LEU A 160 8.33 0.94 -13.65
N VAL A 161 7.61 0.22 -12.79
CA VAL A 161 8.11 -0.97 -12.10
C VAL A 161 7.77 -2.20 -12.92
N ARG A 162 8.79 -2.94 -13.33
CA ARG A 162 8.66 -4.13 -14.18
C ARG A 162 9.33 -5.33 -13.50
N PRO A 163 8.57 -6.32 -13.00
CA PRO A 163 9.13 -7.48 -12.30
C PRO A 163 10.13 -8.28 -13.14
N ASP A 164 9.86 -8.41 -14.44
CA ASP A 164 10.75 -9.04 -15.43
C ASP A 164 12.09 -8.30 -15.52
N LEU A 165 12.07 -6.97 -15.58
CA LEU A 165 13.28 -6.15 -15.61
C LEU A 165 14.07 -6.27 -14.29
N ILE A 166 13.39 -6.23 -13.15
CA ILE A 166 14.02 -6.40 -11.83
C ILE A 166 14.75 -7.75 -11.77
N HIS A 167 14.09 -8.82 -12.21
CA HIS A 167 14.69 -10.16 -12.25
C HIS A 167 15.89 -10.20 -13.20
N HIS A 168 15.79 -9.59 -14.38
CA HIS A 168 16.89 -9.51 -15.34
C HIS A 168 18.10 -8.76 -14.76
N ILE A 169 17.90 -7.59 -14.17
CA ILE A 169 18.98 -6.81 -13.52
C ILE A 169 19.67 -7.63 -12.42
N ASN A 170 18.88 -8.27 -11.57
CA ASN A 170 19.39 -9.03 -10.42
C ASN A 170 20.05 -10.36 -10.80
N SER A 171 20.00 -10.75 -12.07
CA SER A 171 20.76 -11.91 -12.57
C SER A 171 22.21 -11.57 -12.92
N GLY A 172 22.54 -10.28 -13.08
CA GLY A 172 23.90 -9.80 -13.27
C GLY A 172 24.60 -9.40 -11.96
N ASP A 173 25.91 -9.20 -12.03
CA ASP A 173 26.73 -8.66 -10.94
C ASP A 173 27.18 -7.23 -11.27
N TYR A 174 26.43 -6.25 -10.74
CA TYR A 174 26.67 -4.82 -10.98
C TYR A 174 27.07 -4.05 -9.70
N GLY A 175 27.25 -4.74 -8.58
CA GLY A 175 27.49 -4.10 -7.27
C GLY A 175 26.24 -3.46 -6.64
N TRP A 176 25.05 -3.62 -7.23
CA TRP A 176 23.76 -3.18 -6.70
C TRP A 176 22.64 -4.13 -7.12
N LYS A 177 21.47 -4.03 -6.48
CA LYS A 177 20.28 -4.83 -6.80
C LYS A 177 19.05 -3.94 -7.01
N ALA A 178 18.21 -4.30 -7.99
CA ALA A 178 16.92 -3.68 -8.21
C ALA A 178 15.85 -4.29 -7.28
N ASP A 179 14.88 -3.48 -6.88
CA ASP A 179 13.75 -3.92 -6.05
C ASP A 179 12.46 -3.17 -6.41
N ASN A 180 11.33 -3.69 -5.97
CA ASN A 180 10.01 -3.09 -6.13
C ASN A 180 9.69 -2.15 -4.97
N TYR A 181 9.77 -0.85 -5.23
CA TYR A 181 9.31 0.18 -4.30
C TYR A 181 7.84 0.48 -4.54
N THR A 182 7.00 0.22 -3.53
CA THR A 182 5.53 0.36 -3.60
C THR A 182 5.07 1.75 -4.02
N GLN A 183 5.84 2.80 -3.71
CA GLN A 183 5.58 4.19 -4.11
C GLN A 183 5.63 4.45 -5.63
N PHE A 184 6.20 3.52 -6.41
CA PHE A 184 6.28 3.56 -7.87
C PHE A 184 5.34 2.55 -8.54
N TRP A 185 4.71 1.67 -7.77
CA TRP A 185 3.76 0.68 -8.30
C TRP A 185 2.52 1.37 -8.86
N GLY A 186 2.08 0.95 -10.05
CA GLY A 186 0.91 1.54 -10.72
C GLY A 186 1.20 2.79 -11.56
N MET A 187 2.43 3.31 -11.56
CA MET A 187 2.85 4.43 -12.39
C MET A 187 3.29 3.94 -13.77
N THR A 188 2.94 4.66 -14.84
CA THR A 188 3.50 4.38 -16.17
C THR A 188 4.95 4.88 -16.26
N LEU A 189 5.72 4.34 -17.21
CA LEU A 189 7.08 4.77 -17.45
C LEU A 189 7.13 6.27 -17.81
N GLU A 190 6.23 6.72 -18.69
CA GLU A 190 6.11 8.12 -19.09
C GLU A 190 5.79 9.04 -17.90
N GLU A 191 4.85 8.64 -17.04
CA GLU A 191 4.57 9.37 -15.80
C GLU A 191 5.80 9.44 -14.90
N GLY A 192 6.53 8.34 -14.77
CA GLY A 192 7.79 8.27 -14.02
C GLY A 192 8.80 9.30 -14.52
N PHE A 193 9.07 9.32 -15.83
CA PHE A 193 9.96 10.31 -16.44
C PHE A 193 9.50 11.73 -16.17
N ARG A 194 8.22 12.03 -16.37
CA ARG A 194 7.69 13.39 -16.25
C ARG A 194 7.58 13.89 -14.80
N LYS A 195 7.31 12.99 -13.85
CA LYS A 195 6.97 13.34 -12.46
C LYS A 195 8.09 13.13 -11.47
N ARG A 196 9.00 12.19 -11.74
CA ARG A 196 10.14 11.88 -10.86
C ARG A 196 11.44 12.48 -11.38
N LEU A 197 11.55 12.75 -12.69
CA LEU A 197 12.66 13.54 -13.24
C LEU A 197 12.19 14.97 -13.49
N GLY A 198 13.05 15.93 -13.18
CA GLY A 198 12.69 17.35 -13.22
C GLY A 198 13.87 18.30 -13.47
N THR A 199 15.10 17.79 -13.53
CA THR A 199 16.24 18.65 -13.84
C THR A 199 16.47 18.63 -15.35
N LEU A 200 16.38 19.80 -15.97
CA LEU A 200 16.67 19.97 -17.38
C LEU A 200 18.17 19.86 -17.64
N PRO A 201 18.59 19.38 -18.83
CA PRO A 201 19.99 19.29 -19.18
C PRO A 201 20.70 20.64 -19.04
N PRO A 202 21.88 20.69 -18.39
CA PRO A 202 22.61 21.93 -18.20
C PRO A 202 23.08 22.51 -19.53
N SER A 203 23.22 23.83 -19.58
CA SER A 203 23.78 24.51 -20.77
C SER A 203 25.23 24.11 -21.03
N HIS A 204 25.68 24.27 -22.28
CA HIS A 204 27.07 24.01 -22.67
C HIS A 204 28.07 24.83 -21.85
N PHE A 205 27.71 26.05 -21.43
CA PHE A 205 28.56 26.85 -20.55
C PHE A 205 28.79 26.17 -19.19
N LEU A 206 27.73 25.62 -18.58
CA LEU A 206 27.82 24.92 -17.29
C LEU A 206 28.65 23.65 -17.39
N LEU A 207 28.48 22.89 -18.48
CA LEU A 207 29.26 21.68 -18.75
C LEU A 207 30.76 21.96 -18.93
N ASN A 208 31.13 23.19 -19.30
CA ASN A 208 32.51 23.62 -19.49
C ASN A 208 33.09 24.39 -18.29
N MET A 209 32.40 24.43 -17.15
CA MET A 209 32.96 25.05 -15.94
C MET A 209 34.22 24.31 -15.50
N LYS A 210 35.29 25.09 -15.27
CA LYS A 210 36.57 24.57 -14.78
C LYS A 210 36.66 24.76 -13.27
N ALA A 211 37.36 23.84 -12.61
CA ALA A 211 37.75 24.04 -11.23
C ALA A 211 38.51 25.36 -11.07
N ILE A 212 38.32 26.04 -9.94
CA ILE A 212 38.99 27.31 -9.64
C ILE A 212 40.49 27.03 -9.51
N PRO A 213 41.37 27.66 -10.31
CA PRO A 213 42.81 27.49 -10.17
C PRO A 213 43.30 28.10 -8.85
N GLY A 214 44.08 27.34 -8.07
CA GLY A 214 44.90 27.92 -6.99
C GLY A 214 44.55 27.55 -5.54
N SER A 215 43.80 26.47 -5.28
CA SER A 215 43.53 26.03 -3.90
C SER A 215 43.32 24.51 -3.74
N SER A 216 43.81 23.69 -4.67
CA SER A 216 43.80 22.24 -4.47
C SER A 216 44.87 21.87 -3.44
N LEU A 217 44.43 21.49 -2.25
CA LEU A 217 45.30 20.80 -1.30
C LEU A 217 45.82 19.51 -1.94
N PRO A 218 47.03 19.04 -1.58
CA PRO A 218 47.50 17.71 -1.98
C PRO A 218 46.44 16.66 -1.65
N GLU A 219 46.29 15.66 -2.52
CA GLU A 219 45.27 14.61 -2.40
C GLU A 219 45.35 13.90 -1.04
N GLU A 220 46.57 13.76 -0.50
CA GLU A 220 46.91 13.22 0.82
C GLU A 220 46.23 13.93 2.00
N LYS A 221 45.74 15.16 1.80
CA LYS A 221 45.03 15.93 2.83
C LYS A 221 43.52 15.63 2.87
N PHE A 222 42.99 14.89 1.91
CA PHE A 222 41.59 14.46 1.92
C PHE A 222 41.46 13.10 2.61
N PRO A 223 40.40 12.91 3.43
CA PRO A 223 40.17 11.62 4.06
C PRO A 223 39.73 10.58 3.03
N GLU A 224 40.11 9.32 3.25
CA GLU A 224 39.68 8.18 2.41
C GLU A 224 38.16 7.99 2.43
N PHE A 225 37.51 8.37 3.54
CA PHE A 225 36.06 8.35 3.71
C PHE A 225 35.56 9.71 4.18
N PHE A 226 34.52 10.21 3.53
CA PHE A 226 33.85 11.45 3.93
C PHE A 226 32.34 11.30 3.86
N ALA A 227 31.66 11.68 4.94
CA ALA A 227 30.22 11.83 5.00
C ALA A 227 29.89 13.17 5.65
N ALA A 228 29.11 14.01 4.95
CA ALA A 228 28.73 15.33 5.45
C ALA A 228 27.99 15.25 6.79
N THR A 229 27.15 14.23 6.98
CA THR A 229 26.41 13.98 8.23
C THR A 229 27.31 13.68 9.43
N TYR A 230 28.54 13.20 9.21
CA TYR A 230 29.52 12.99 10.28
C TYR A 230 30.39 14.21 10.52
N ALA A 231 30.71 14.95 9.46
CA ALA A 231 31.50 16.19 9.55
C ALA A 231 30.69 17.32 10.20
N TRP A 232 29.39 17.39 9.92
CA TRP A 232 28.46 18.37 10.48
C TRP A 232 27.20 17.66 11.01
N PRO A 233 27.28 17.04 12.21
CA PRO A 233 26.13 16.38 12.83
C PRO A 233 24.99 17.37 13.04
N ASP A 234 23.76 16.92 12.80
CA ASP A 234 22.51 17.68 12.93
C ASP A 234 22.38 18.92 12.01
N TRP A 235 23.35 19.19 11.14
CA TRP A 235 23.35 20.34 10.22
C TRP A 235 23.06 19.97 8.77
N ILE A 236 22.99 18.67 8.48
CA ILE A 236 22.57 18.13 7.19
C ILE A 236 21.12 17.69 7.33
N HIS A 237 20.23 18.33 6.57
CA HIS A 237 18.80 18.05 6.63
C HIS A 237 18.45 16.69 6.01
N ASP A 238 17.37 16.09 6.49
CA ASP A 238 16.87 14.83 5.97
C ASP A 238 16.41 14.94 4.50
N PRO A 239 16.47 13.84 3.73
CA PRO A 239 15.96 13.79 2.37
C PRO A 239 14.47 14.18 2.28
N LEU A 240 14.16 15.03 1.30
CA LEU A 240 12.79 15.50 1.03
C LEU A 240 12.14 14.71 -0.11
N ASP A 241 10.81 14.55 -0.06
CA ASP A 241 10.03 13.90 -1.13
C ASP A 241 9.37 14.93 -2.06
N GLN A 242 9.82 14.97 -3.31
CA GLN A 242 9.23 15.81 -4.37
C GLN A 242 7.84 15.36 -4.83
N ARG A 243 7.38 14.17 -4.39
CA ARG A 243 6.13 13.53 -4.81
C ARG A 243 6.02 13.44 -6.35
N ASN A 244 4.82 13.59 -6.88
CA ASN A 244 4.55 13.54 -8.33
C ASN A 244 4.64 14.93 -8.97
N CYS A 245 5.80 15.56 -8.79
CA CYS A 245 6.16 16.86 -9.34
C CYS A 245 7.62 16.78 -9.79
N GLY A 246 7.89 17.04 -11.08
CA GLY A 246 9.24 17.04 -11.65
C GLY A 246 10.03 18.27 -11.18
N ALA A 247 10.29 18.37 -9.89
CA ALA A 247 10.89 19.52 -9.24
C ALA A 247 12.23 19.21 -8.56
N SER A 248 12.90 18.11 -8.94
CA SER A 248 14.21 17.76 -8.37
C SER A 248 15.24 18.89 -8.45
N TRP A 249 15.15 19.75 -9.48
CA TRP A 249 15.96 20.96 -9.63
C TRP A 249 15.82 21.96 -8.47
N ALA A 250 14.60 22.12 -7.93
CA ALA A 250 14.31 23.02 -6.82
C ALA A 250 14.62 22.36 -5.48
N PHE A 251 14.23 21.08 -5.31
CA PHE A 251 14.50 20.32 -4.09
C PHE A 251 16.00 20.21 -3.81
N SER A 252 16.82 19.84 -4.80
CA SER A 252 18.26 19.73 -4.63
C SER A 252 18.90 21.08 -4.30
N THR A 253 18.49 22.15 -5.00
CA THR A 253 19.03 23.50 -4.80
C THR A 253 18.71 24.03 -3.40
N ALA A 254 17.44 23.96 -2.98
CA ALA A 254 17.03 24.44 -1.67
C ALA A 254 17.65 23.64 -0.51
N SER A 255 17.72 22.30 -0.63
CA SER A 255 18.30 21.45 0.42
C SER A 255 19.79 21.75 0.60
N VAL A 256 20.56 21.80 -0.50
CA VAL A 256 22.00 22.13 -0.44
C VAL A 256 22.23 23.56 0.08
N ALA A 257 21.38 24.51 -0.31
CA ALA A 257 21.48 25.88 0.22
C ALA A 257 21.18 25.95 1.72
N ALA A 258 20.17 25.22 2.22
CA ALA A 258 19.84 25.15 3.64
C ALA A 258 21.00 24.58 4.48
N ASP A 259 21.54 23.43 4.06
CA ASP A 259 22.70 22.80 4.72
C ASP A 259 23.90 23.76 4.76
N ARG A 260 24.19 24.42 3.63
CA ARG A 260 25.31 25.37 3.54
C ARG A 260 25.10 26.61 4.40
N ILE A 261 23.88 27.14 4.48
CA ILE A 261 23.55 28.26 5.38
C ILE A 261 23.78 27.83 6.84
N THR A 262 23.37 26.62 7.20
CA THR A 262 23.58 26.06 8.54
C THR A 262 25.07 25.98 8.88
N ILE A 263 25.86 25.37 7.99
CA ILE A 263 27.31 25.24 8.16
C ILE A 263 27.99 26.61 8.23
N HIS A 264 27.64 27.55 7.35
CA HIS A 264 28.28 28.86 7.29
C HIS A 264 27.84 29.82 8.41
N SER A 265 26.70 29.55 9.04
CA SER A 265 26.20 30.31 10.18
C SER A 265 26.59 29.71 11.54
N ASP A 266 27.43 28.67 11.55
CA ASP A 266 27.79 27.90 12.74
C ASP A 266 26.55 27.43 13.53
N GLY A 267 25.52 26.98 12.80
CA GLY A 267 24.27 26.47 13.37
C GLY A 267 23.31 27.53 13.90
N GLN A 268 23.53 28.83 13.62
CA GLN A 268 22.59 29.88 14.03
C GLN A 268 21.30 29.88 13.18
N ILE A 269 21.39 29.43 11.93
CA ILE A 269 20.24 29.31 11.02
C ILE A 269 20.16 27.85 10.57
N THR A 270 19.20 27.11 11.10
CA THR A 270 19.03 25.66 10.83
C THR A 270 17.71 25.34 10.13
N ASP A 271 17.06 26.34 9.55
CA ASP A 271 15.76 26.16 8.92
C ASP A 271 15.90 25.60 7.50
N ASN A 272 14.99 24.69 7.14
CA ASN A 272 14.83 24.28 5.75
C ASN A 272 14.34 25.45 4.89
N LEU A 273 14.92 25.59 3.70
CA LEU A 273 14.45 26.59 2.74
C LEU A 273 13.14 26.14 2.06
N SER A 274 12.29 27.11 1.73
CA SER A 274 11.02 26.86 1.05
C SER A 274 11.24 26.43 -0.40
N VAL A 275 11.21 25.12 -0.64
CA VAL A 275 11.24 24.55 -2.01
C VAL A 275 10.06 25.09 -2.84
N GLN A 276 8.90 25.30 -2.21
CA GLN A 276 7.71 25.82 -2.90
C GLN A 276 7.94 27.23 -3.46
N ASN A 277 8.76 28.05 -2.79
CA ASN A 277 9.11 29.38 -3.32
C ASN A 277 9.84 29.26 -4.67
N LEU A 278 10.85 28.39 -4.77
CA LEU A 278 11.53 28.14 -6.05
C LEU A 278 10.55 27.61 -7.11
N ILE A 279 9.69 26.65 -6.76
CA ILE A 279 8.74 26.05 -7.70
C ILE A 279 7.73 27.08 -8.25
N SER A 280 7.25 27.99 -7.40
CA SER A 280 6.17 28.93 -7.75
C SER A 280 6.64 30.30 -8.21
N CYS A 281 7.82 30.75 -7.79
CA CYS A 281 8.27 32.13 -7.94
C CYS A 281 9.49 32.28 -8.86
N ASP A 282 10.36 31.27 -8.97
CA ASP A 282 11.40 31.25 -10.01
C ASP A 282 10.75 30.87 -11.34
N THR A 283 10.37 31.87 -12.15
CA THR A 283 9.60 31.68 -13.38
C THR A 283 10.44 31.87 -14.65
N ARG A 284 11.71 32.28 -14.52
CA ARG A 284 12.55 32.60 -15.68
C ARG A 284 13.26 31.35 -16.19
N ASN A 285 12.77 30.79 -17.30
CA ASN A 285 13.26 29.53 -17.87
C ASN A 285 13.16 28.34 -16.89
N GLN A 286 12.13 28.38 -16.04
CA GLN A 286 11.74 27.29 -15.15
C GLN A 286 10.28 26.94 -15.41
N HIS A 287 9.93 25.67 -15.22
CA HIS A 287 8.59 25.16 -15.51
C HIS A 287 7.96 24.46 -14.30
N GLY A 288 8.38 24.84 -13.08
CA GLY A 288 7.84 24.30 -11.83
C GLY A 288 7.92 22.77 -11.80
N CYS A 289 6.76 22.10 -11.73
CA CYS A 289 6.64 20.64 -11.74
C CYS A 289 6.88 19.96 -13.09
N ASN A 290 7.12 20.72 -14.16
CA ASN A 290 7.48 20.18 -15.48
C ASN A 290 8.98 20.32 -15.77
N GLY A 291 9.76 20.68 -14.75
CA GLY A 291 11.21 20.72 -14.79
C GLY A 291 11.81 22.12 -14.72
N GLY A 292 13.11 22.16 -14.48
CA GLY A 292 13.86 23.41 -14.34
C GLY A 292 15.37 23.21 -14.38
N ASN A 293 16.07 24.33 -14.49
CA ASN A 293 17.52 24.45 -14.56
C ASN A 293 18.09 24.81 -13.18
N ILE A 294 19.10 24.06 -12.74
CA ILE A 294 19.75 24.27 -11.43
C ILE A 294 20.46 25.63 -11.35
N ASP A 295 21.12 26.09 -12.42
CA ASP A 295 21.82 27.39 -12.40
C ASP A 295 20.85 28.57 -12.29
N GLY A 296 19.66 28.45 -12.89
CA GLY A 296 18.57 29.41 -12.75
C GLY A 296 18.16 29.51 -11.28
N ALA A 297 17.96 28.37 -10.62
CA ALA A 297 17.55 28.32 -9.21
C ALA A 297 18.59 28.93 -8.27
N TRP A 298 19.88 28.61 -8.45
CA TRP A 298 20.96 29.25 -7.66
C TRP A 298 21.05 30.76 -7.91
N ARG A 299 20.86 31.20 -9.15
CA ARG A 299 20.82 32.62 -9.49
C ARG A 299 19.62 33.31 -8.85
N TYR A 300 18.46 32.65 -8.82
CA TYR A 300 17.26 33.15 -8.17
C TYR A 300 17.49 33.34 -6.67
N LEU A 301 18.00 32.31 -5.97
CA LEU A 301 18.35 32.40 -4.56
C LEU A 301 19.30 33.58 -4.29
N LYS A 302 20.36 33.74 -5.10
CA LYS A 302 21.31 34.84 -4.92
C LYS A 302 20.68 36.24 -5.09
N THR A 303 19.62 36.38 -5.87
CA THR A 303 19.07 37.68 -6.28
C THR A 303 17.78 38.06 -5.57
N HIS A 304 17.01 37.08 -5.09
CA HIS A 304 15.69 37.28 -4.50
C HIS A 304 15.51 36.57 -3.13
N GLY A 305 16.51 35.81 -2.68
CA GLY A 305 16.50 35.04 -1.44
C GLY A 305 17.59 35.47 -0.46
#